data_AF-A0A962KV54-F1
#
_entry.id   AF-A0A962KV54-F1
#
_cell.length_a   1.000
_cell.length_b   1.000
_cell.length_c   1.000
_cell.angle_alpha   90.00
_cell.angle_beta   90.00
_cell.angle_gamma   90.00
#
_symmetry.space_group_name_H-M   'P 1'
#
loop_
_entity.id
_entity.type
_entity.pdbx_description
1 polymer ?
#
loop_
_entity_poly.entity_id
_entity_poly.type
_entity_poly.pdbx_seq_one_letter_code
_entity_poly.pdbx_strand_id
1 'polypeptide(L)'
;MTKEDSSTASLPDLPELPDKEALKILRQHKPARRRIQRKHLTMGQKIADKVAAMVGSWPFIIIQTMILILWITANLAGWYYRWDPYPFILLNLMLSFQAAYAAPIIMMSQNRQADIDRKKAKKDYDVNLKAELEVELLHQKIDLLREQEIRRLTELVETLIASKNL
;
A
#
# COMPACT_ATOMS: atom_id res chain seq x y z
N MET A 1 -4.98 -77.82 -23.68
CA MET A 1 -6.33 -77.58 -23.12
C MET A 1 -6.20 -76.37 -22.19
N THR A 2 -6.20 -75.15 -22.73
CA THR A 2 -7.33 -74.21 -22.92
C THR A 2 -7.72 -73.40 -21.67
N LYS A 3 -7.78 -72.07 -21.89
CA LYS A 3 -8.54 -71.01 -21.20
C LYS A 3 -7.98 -70.52 -19.84
N GLU A 4 -8.03 -69.24 -19.48
CA GLU A 4 -8.76 -68.09 -20.02
C GLU A 4 -8.12 -66.76 -19.57
N ASP A 5 -8.30 -65.75 -20.40
CA ASP A 5 -8.15 -64.32 -20.15
C ASP A 5 -8.93 -63.85 -18.91
N SER A 6 -8.31 -63.00 -18.08
CA SER A 6 -9.07 -62.00 -17.33
C SER A 6 -8.23 -60.75 -17.12
N SER A 7 -8.26 -59.91 -18.15
CA SER A 7 -8.20 -58.46 -18.10
C SER A 7 -8.69 -57.86 -16.76
N THR A 8 -7.79 -57.19 -16.04
CA THR A 8 -8.16 -56.07 -15.17
C THR A 8 -7.40 -54.86 -15.66
N ALA A 9 -8.13 -54.04 -16.42
CA ALA A 9 -7.72 -52.77 -16.99
C ALA A 9 -6.93 -51.92 -15.97
N SER A 10 -5.66 -51.69 -16.27
CA SER A 10 -4.87 -50.63 -15.65
C SER A 10 -5.59 -49.31 -15.90
N LEU A 11 -6.16 -48.72 -14.85
CA LEU A 11 -6.68 -47.35 -14.89
C LEU A 11 -5.56 -46.43 -15.43
N PRO A 12 -5.86 -45.47 -16.32
CA PRO A 12 -4.92 -44.41 -16.65
C PRO A 12 -4.55 -43.68 -15.37
N ASP A 13 -3.25 -43.55 -15.09
CA ASP A 13 -2.75 -42.73 -13.99
C ASP A 13 -3.39 -41.35 -14.06
N LEU A 14 -4.34 -41.10 -13.16
CA LEU A 14 -4.85 -39.77 -12.92
C LEU A 14 -3.65 -38.91 -12.51
N PRO A 15 -3.48 -37.70 -13.06
CA PRO A 15 -2.37 -36.83 -12.69
C PRO A 15 -2.43 -36.62 -11.18
N GLU A 16 -1.40 -37.11 -10.47
CA GLU A 16 -1.28 -36.97 -9.03
C GLU A 16 -1.51 -35.51 -8.67
N LEU A 17 -2.55 -35.26 -7.86
CA LEU A 17 -2.87 -33.93 -7.37
C LEU A 17 -1.60 -33.31 -6.77
N PRO A 18 -1.35 -32.02 -7.04
CA PRO A 18 -0.04 -31.43 -6.80
C PRO A 18 0.32 -31.57 -5.33
N ASP A 19 1.48 -32.20 -5.16
CA ASP A 19 2.04 -32.72 -3.94
C ASP A 19 1.98 -31.71 -2.79
N LYS A 20 2.03 -32.17 -1.55
CA LYS A 20 2.04 -31.29 -0.36
C LYS A 20 3.12 -30.19 -0.43
N GLU A 21 4.11 -30.37 -1.30
CA GLU A 21 5.11 -29.39 -1.75
C GLU A 21 4.51 -28.19 -2.50
N ALA A 22 3.61 -28.37 -3.46
CA ALA A 22 2.94 -27.28 -4.18
C ALA A 22 2.07 -26.44 -3.24
N LEU A 23 1.39 -27.09 -2.29
CA LEU A 23 0.67 -26.43 -1.20
C LEU A 23 1.63 -25.70 -0.23
N LYS A 24 2.86 -26.18 -0.06
CA LYS A 24 3.93 -25.52 0.71
C LYS A 24 4.42 -24.25 0.01
N ILE A 25 4.55 -24.29 -1.31
CA ILE A 25 4.96 -23.16 -2.16
C ILE A 25 3.87 -22.05 -2.15
N LEU A 26 2.59 -22.43 -2.21
CA LEU A 26 1.46 -21.50 -2.06
C LEU A 26 1.35 -20.95 -0.62
N ARG A 27 1.70 -21.75 0.40
CA ARG A 27 1.69 -21.30 1.81
C ARG A 27 2.84 -20.33 2.14
N GLN A 28 3.93 -20.36 1.37
CA GLN A 28 4.97 -19.32 1.42
C GLN A 28 4.52 -17.99 0.79
N HIS A 29 3.47 -18.01 -0.04
CA HIS A 29 2.84 -16.81 -0.63
C HIS A 29 1.80 -16.17 0.29
N LYS A 30 1.92 -16.33 1.62
CA LYS A 30 1.19 -15.46 2.55
C LYS A 30 1.60 -14.01 2.23
N PRO A 31 0.66 -13.09 1.94
CA PRO A 31 1.01 -11.68 1.90
C PRO A 31 1.64 -11.37 3.24
N ALA A 32 2.90 -10.95 3.23
CA ALA A 32 3.62 -10.60 4.44
C ALA A 32 2.79 -9.55 5.15
N ARG A 33 1.99 -9.99 6.14
CA ARG A 33 1.21 -9.12 7.01
C ARG A 33 2.26 -8.42 7.85
N ARG A 34 2.73 -7.31 7.28
CA ARG A 34 3.89 -6.55 7.69
C ARG A 34 3.73 -6.28 9.18
N ARG A 35 4.61 -6.86 9.98
CA ARG A 35 4.91 -6.33 11.31
C ARG A 35 5.19 -4.85 11.06
N ILE A 36 4.27 -3.98 11.44
CA ILE A 36 4.53 -2.53 11.44
C ILE A 36 5.72 -2.42 12.39
N GLN A 37 6.93 -2.30 11.86
CA GLN A 37 8.07 -1.82 12.61
C GLN A 37 7.62 -0.44 13.04
N ARG A 38 7.06 -0.36 14.25
CA ARG A 38 6.75 0.89 14.91
C ARG A 38 8.11 1.52 15.15
N LYS A 39 8.60 2.26 14.16
CA LYS A 39 9.71 3.17 14.35
C LYS A 39 9.25 4.03 15.53
N HIS A 40 9.97 3.95 16.66
CA HIS A 40 9.64 4.72 17.84
C HIS A 40 9.67 6.20 17.42
N LEU A 41 8.49 6.77 17.18
CA LEU A 41 8.36 8.19 16.88
C LEU A 41 8.92 8.93 18.09
N THR A 42 9.94 9.74 17.86
CA THR A 42 10.48 10.59 18.93
C THR A 42 9.38 11.53 19.42
N MET A 43 9.46 11.99 20.67
CA MET A 43 8.39 12.84 21.23
C MET A 43 8.18 14.10 20.39
N GLY A 44 9.26 14.68 19.85
CA GLY A 44 9.19 15.80 18.91
C GLY A 44 8.45 15.47 17.61
N GLN A 45 8.64 14.28 17.06
CA GLN A 45 7.91 13.83 15.86
C GLN A 45 6.41 13.67 16.12
N LYS A 46 6.01 13.19 17.32
CA LYS A 46 4.59 13.07 17.70
C LYS A 46 3.92 14.43 17.89
N ILE A 47 4.64 15.38 18.48
CA ILE A 47 4.14 16.74 18.70
C ILE A 47 4.02 17.47 17.35
N ALA A 48 5.04 17.39 16.50
CA ALA A 48 5.01 17.97 15.16
C ALA A 48 3.80 17.48 14.34
N ASP A 49 3.45 16.20 14.43
CA ASP A 49 2.27 15.65 13.74
C ASP A 49 0.95 16.20 14.22
N LYS A 50 0.80 16.26 15.55
CA LYS A 50 -0.42 16.80 16.14
C LYS A 50 -0.57 18.25 15.77
N VAL A 51 0.51 19.04 15.86
CA VAL A 51 0.49 20.46 15.51
C VAL A 51 0.20 20.64 14.02
N ALA A 52 0.84 19.88 13.13
CA ALA A 52 0.60 20.01 11.70
C ALA A 52 -0.81 19.57 11.28
N ALA A 53 -1.34 18.49 11.87
CA ALA A 53 -2.72 18.07 11.65
C ALA A 53 -3.73 19.12 12.16
N MET A 54 -3.39 19.83 13.23
CA MET A 54 -4.25 20.88 13.81
C MET A 54 -4.20 22.18 12.97
N VAL A 55 -2.99 22.61 12.56
CA VAL A 55 -2.78 23.83 11.75
C VAL A 55 -3.37 23.69 10.34
N GLY A 56 -3.43 22.48 9.78
CA GLY A 56 -4.05 22.21 8.49
C GLY A 56 -5.57 22.04 8.51
N SER A 57 -6.22 22.23 9.66
CA SER A 57 -7.66 21.96 9.83
C SER A 57 -8.52 23.21 9.65
N TRP A 58 -9.66 23.07 8.98
CA TRP A 58 -10.69 24.12 8.88
C TRP A 58 -11.15 24.73 10.23
N PRO A 59 -11.38 23.96 11.31
CA PRO A 59 -11.78 24.55 12.60
C PRO A 59 -10.67 25.40 13.24
N PHE A 60 -9.39 25.14 12.99
CA PHE A 60 -8.29 25.95 13.52
C PHE A 60 -8.34 27.39 13.00
N ILE A 61 -8.59 27.56 11.70
CA ILE A 61 -8.73 28.89 11.08
C ILE A 61 -9.89 29.66 11.71
N ILE A 62 -11.04 29.01 11.91
CA ILE A 62 -12.23 29.64 12.51
C ILE A 62 -11.93 30.11 13.95
N ILE A 63 -11.31 29.28 14.78
CA ILE A 63 -10.96 29.64 16.15
C ILE A 63 -9.95 30.79 16.17
N GLN A 64 -8.92 30.75 15.32
CA GLN A 64 -7.92 31.81 15.23
C GLN A 64 -8.55 33.15 14.83
N THR A 65 -9.46 33.16 13.85
CA THR A 65 -10.19 34.37 13.43
C THR A 65 -11.08 34.90 14.55
N MET A 66 -11.78 34.04 15.28
CA MET A 66 -12.62 34.44 16.42
C MET A 66 -11.79 35.08 17.54
N ILE A 67 -10.63 34.52 17.86
CA ILE A 67 -9.71 35.09 18.86
C ILE A 67 -9.25 36.49 18.44
N LEU A 68 -8.90 36.67 17.16
CA LEU A 68 -8.50 37.99 16.64
C LEU A 68 -9.63 39.01 16.73
N ILE A 69 -10.85 38.64 16.33
CA ILE A 69 -12.02 39.52 16.44
C ILE A 69 -12.30 39.88 17.90
N LEU A 70 -12.25 38.89 18.80
CA LEU A 70 -12.45 39.12 20.24
C LEU A 70 -11.39 40.05 20.82
N TRP A 71 -10.12 39.87 20.45
CA TRP A 71 -9.02 40.71 20.89
C TRP A 71 -9.18 42.16 20.43
N ILE A 72 -9.50 42.36 19.15
CA ILE A 72 -9.74 43.70 18.58
C ILE A 72 -10.93 44.34 19.31
N THR A 73 -12.02 43.61 19.53
CA THR A 73 -13.23 44.12 20.19
C THR A 73 -12.96 44.48 21.67
N ALA A 74 -12.23 43.64 22.39
CA ALA A 74 -11.82 43.91 23.77
C ALA A 74 -10.90 45.13 23.88
N ASN A 75 -9.99 45.31 22.93
CA ASN A 75 -9.09 46.46 22.89
C ASN A 75 -9.86 47.77 22.59
N LEU A 76 -10.84 47.71 21.69
CA LEU A 76 -11.68 48.86 21.34
C LEU A 76 -12.62 49.27 22.49
N ALA A 77 -13.10 48.32 23.28
CA ALA A 77 -13.94 48.56 24.46
C ALA A 77 -13.14 49.02 25.70
N GLY A 78 -11.85 48.70 25.77
CA GLY A 78 -10.92 49.06 26.86
C GLY A 78 -10.42 50.51 26.79
N TRP A 79 -11.34 51.48 26.68
CA TRP A 79 -11.04 52.91 26.49
C TRP A 79 -10.22 53.54 27.63
N TYR A 80 -10.24 52.96 28.84
CA TYR A 80 -9.63 53.56 30.04
C TYR A 80 -8.13 53.27 30.21
N TYR A 81 -7.61 52.16 29.66
CA TYR A 81 -6.22 51.72 29.90
C TYR A 81 -5.31 51.72 28.66
N ARG A 82 -5.84 52.00 27.45
CA ARG A 82 -5.06 52.10 26.18
C ARG A 82 -3.95 51.05 26.07
N TRP A 83 -4.27 49.79 26.34
CA TRP A 83 -3.27 48.72 26.50
C TRP A 83 -2.57 48.37 25.18
N ASP A 84 -3.22 48.58 24.02
CA ASP A 84 -2.58 48.45 22.69
C ASP A 84 -3.13 49.52 21.71
N PRO A 85 -2.59 50.76 21.72
CA PRO A 85 -3.04 51.83 20.83
C PRO A 85 -2.87 51.45 19.36
N TYR A 86 -3.75 51.95 18.50
CA TYR A 86 -3.62 51.82 17.04
C TYR A 86 -2.21 52.29 16.62
N PRO A 87 -1.37 51.46 15.96
CA PRO A 87 -1.68 50.34 15.06
C PRO A 87 -1.55 48.89 15.62
N PHE A 88 -1.87 48.64 16.90
CA PHE A 88 -1.84 47.31 17.54
C PHE A 88 -0.46 46.61 17.49
N ILE A 89 0.55 47.24 18.09
CA ILE A 89 1.95 46.78 18.01
C ILE A 89 2.15 45.40 18.65
N LEU A 90 1.43 45.12 19.75
CA LEU A 90 1.56 43.84 20.47
C LEU A 90 0.94 42.70 19.67
N LEU A 91 -0.25 42.93 19.08
CA LEU A 91 -0.90 41.97 18.19
C LEU A 91 0.01 41.64 17.00
N ASN A 92 0.57 42.67 16.36
CA ASN A 92 1.42 42.50 15.20
C ASN A 92 2.71 41.71 15.54
N LEU A 93 3.33 41.99 16.69
CA LEU A 93 4.49 41.26 17.17
C LEU A 93 4.16 39.79 17.43
N MET A 94 3.02 39.52 18.08
CA MET A 94 2.60 38.17 18.41
C MET A 94 2.28 37.35 17.16
N LEU A 95 1.59 37.93 16.17
CA LEU A 95 1.32 37.30 14.89
C LEU A 95 2.60 37.00 14.09
N SER A 96 3.56 37.93 14.10
CA SER A 96 4.85 37.75 13.44
C SER A 96 5.62 36.58 14.06
N PHE A 97 5.66 36.49 15.39
CA PHE A 97 6.27 35.37 16.10
C PHE A 97 5.53 34.04 15.84
N GLN A 98 4.19 34.06 15.84
CA GLN A 98 3.37 32.89 15.54
C GLN A 98 3.67 32.34 14.13
N ALA A 99 3.76 33.21 13.13
CA ALA A 99 4.09 32.82 11.76
C ALA A 99 5.52 32.25 11.65
N ALA A 100 6.48 32.89 12.32
CA ALA A 100 7.88 32.44 12.34
C ALA A 100 8.05 31.04 12.93
N TYR A 101 7.27 30.67 13.96
CA TYR A 101 7.26 29.31 14.52
C TYR A 101 6.43 28.32 13.71
N ALA A 102 5.34 28.77 13.08
CA ALA A 102 4.48 27.91 12.28
C ALA A 102 5.19 27.37 11.04
N ALA A 103 5.95 28.21 10.32
CA ALA A 103 6.57 27.82 9.05
C ALA A 103 7.54 26.63 9.17
N PRO A 104 8.49 26.57 10.12
CA PRO A 104 9.35 25.40 10.31
C PRO A 104 8.60 24.14 10.72
N ILE A 105 7.56 24.26 11.57
CA ILE A 105 6.76 23.11 11.99
C ILE A 105 6.00 22.52 10.80
N ILE A 106 5.40 23.38 9.98
CA ILE A 106 4.72 23.00 8.74
C ILE A 106 5.74 22.32 7.80
N MET A 107 6.92 22.91 7.59
CA MET A 107 7.96 22.36 6.73
C MET A 107 8.46 21.00 7.23
N MET A 108 8.65 20.82 8.55
CA MET A 108 9.03 19.54 9.13
C MET A 108 7.96 18.46 8.91
N SER A 109 6.69 18.82 9.07
CA SER A 109 5.59 17.89 8.79
C SER A 109 5.49 17.53 7.31
N GLN A 110 5.67 18.51 6.42
CA GLN A 110 5.68 18.30 4.96
C GLN A 110 6.82 17.37 4.55
N ASN A 111 8.05 17.64 5.00
CA ASN A 111 9.22 16.80 4.69
C ASN A 111 8.99 15.35 5.15
N ARG A 112 8.34 15.18 6.31
CA ARG A 112 8.03 13.85 6.83
C ARG A 112 6.91 13.14 6.06
N GLN A 113 5.90 13.87 5.63
CA GLN A 113 4.83 13.32 4.80
C GLN A 113 5.39 12.87 3.44
N ALA A 114 6.24 13.69 2.82
CA ALA A 114 6.95 13.35 1.59
C ALA A 114 7.82 12.07 1.72
N ASP A 115 8.51 11.91 2.85
CA ASP A 115 9.27 10.69 3.15
C ASP A 115 8.40 9.43 3.26
N ILE A 116 7.21 9.56 3.86
CA ILE A 116 6.23 8.47 3.97
C ILE A 116 5.70 8.12 2.58
N ASP A 117 5.32 9.12 1.81
CA ASP A 117 4.74 8.95 0.47
C ASP A 117 5.77 8.34 -0.49
N ARG A 118 7.03 8.77 -0.43
CA ARG A 118 8.14 8.17 -1.21
C ARG A 118 8.34 6.70 -0.87
N LYS A 119 8.30 6.33 0.42
CA LYS A 119 8.44 4.93 0.85
C LYS A 119 7.25 4.07 0.42
N LYS A 120 6.05 4.65 0.45
CA LYS A 120 4.83 3.99 -0.03
C LYS A 120 4.93 3.75 -1.53
N ALA A 121 5.28 4.77 -2.32
CA ALA A 121 5.47 4.66 -3.76
C ALA A 121 6.53 3.62 -4.14
N LYS A 122 7.68 3.58 -3.46
CA LYS A 122 8.70 2.54 -3.69
C LYS A 122 8.15 1.14 -3.43
N LYS A 123 7.42 0.96 -2.33
CA LYS A 123 6.84 -0.33 -1.99
C LYS A 123 5.80 -0.77 -3.02
N ASP A 124 4.95 0.15 -3.46
CA ASP A 124 3.92 -0.13 -4.45
C ASP A 124 4.55 -0.50 -5.80
N TYR A 125 5.65 0.16 -6.18
CA TYR A 125 6.49 -0.22 -7.33
C TYR A 125 7.06 -1.65 -7.20
N ASP A 126 7.68 -1.98 -6.06
CA ASP A 126 8.27 -3.32 -5.83
C ASP A 126 7.20 -4.42 -5.90
N VAL A 127 5.99 -4.16 -5.39
CA VAL A 127 4.85 -5.08 -5.47
C VAL A 127 4.37 -5.25 -6.91
N ASN A 128 4.28 -4.16 -7.66
CA ASN A 128 3.85 -4.20 -9.06
C ASN A 128 4.83 -5.00 -9.92
N LEU A 129 6.13 -4.75 -9.77
CA LEU A 129 7.18 -5.49 -10.49
C LEU A 129 7.13 -6.98 -10.16
N LYS A 130 6.90 -7.34 -8.89
CA LYS A 130 6.75 -8.74 -8.50
C LYS A 130 5.51 -9.38 -9.14
N ALA A 131 4.39 -8.67 -9.16
CA ALA A 131 3.16 -9.16 -9.79
C ALA A 131 3.34 -9.37 -11.30
N GLU A 132 4.05 -8.45 -11.97
CA GLU A 132 4.39 -8.57 -13.39
C GLU A 132 5.21 -9.83 -13.69
N LEU A 133 6.28 -10.06 -12.93
CA LEU A 133 7.10 -11.28 -13.05
C LEU A 133 6.31 -12.56 -12.76
N GLU A 134 5.41 -12.53 -11.77
CA GLU A 134 4.57 -13.68 -11.43
C GLU A 134 3.60 -14.00 -12.58
N VAL A 135 3.04 -12.99 -13.24
CA VAL A 135 2.17 -13.16 -14.42
C VAL A 135 2.95 -13.71 -15.62
N GLU A 136 4.19 -13.25 -15.84
CA GLU A 136 5.07 -13.76 -16.91
C GLU A 136 5.40 -15.24 -16.70
N LEU A 137 5.78 -15.62 -15.47
CA LEU A 137 6.06 -17.01 -15.12
C LEU A 137 4.82 -17.91 -15.27
N LEU A 138 3.64 -17.40 -14.91
CA LEU A 138 2.38 -18.12 -15.11
C LEU A 138 2.09 -18.32 -16.61
N HIS A 139 2.33 -17.32 -17.45
CA HIS A 139 2.18 -17.45 -18.90
C HIS A 139 3.10 -18.54 -19.46
N GLN A 140 4.40 -18.48 -19.13
CA GLN A 140 5.36 -19.51 -19.58
C GLN A 140 4.94 -20.91 -19.16
N LYS A 141 4.44 -21.07 -17.93
CA LYS A 141 3.95 -22.36 -17.44
C LYS A 141 2.70 -22.84 -18.19
N ILE A 142 1.78 -21.93 -18.51
CA ILE A 142 0.59 -22.24 -19.32
C ILE A 142 1.00 -22.68 -20.72
N ASP A 143 1.93 -21.98 -21.37
CA ASP A 143 2.40 -22.31 -22.71
C ASP A 143 3.07 -23.69 -22.76
N LEU A 144 3.91 -24.01 -21.76
CA LEU A 144 4.52 -25.34 -21.63
C LEU A 144 3.48 -26.45 -21.48
N LEU A 145 2.46 -26.25 -20.63
CA LEU A 145 1.37 -27.21 -20.45
C LEU A 145 0.55 -27.37 -21.74
N ARG A 146 0.28 -26.27 -22.45
CA ARG A 146 -0.41 -26.28 -23.74
C ARG A 146 0.36 -27.07 -24.79
N GLU A 147 1.67 -26.88 -24.90
CA GLU A 147 2.48 -27.66 -25.84
C GLU A 147 2.49 -29.16 -25.52
N GLN A 148 2.57 -29.53 -24.23
CA GLN A 148 2.49 -30.93 -23.81
C GLN A 148 1.15 -31.56 -24.17
N GLU A 149 0.06 -30.84 -23.96
CA GLU A 149 -1.28 -31.29 -24.28
C GLU A 149 -1.48 -31.43 -25.80
N ILE A 150 -1.00 -30.47 -26.60
CA ILE A 150 -1.00 -30.55 -28.06
C ILE A 150 -0.17 -31.76 -28.53
N ARG A 151 1.04 -31.98 -27.99
CA ARG A 151 1.86 -33.13 -28.35
C ARG A 151 1.14 -34.46 -28.06
N ARG A 152 0.52 -34.61 -26.88
CA ARG A 152 -0.27 -35.80 -26.55
C ARG A 152 -1.45 -36.00 -27.49
N LEU A 153 -2.18 -34.95 -27.83
CA LEU A 153 -3.31 -35.04 -28.76
C LEU A 153 -2.85 -35.48 -30.15
N THR A 154 -1.72 -34.95 -30.63
CA THR A 154 -1.13 -35.36 -31.92
C THR A 154 -0.71 -36.83 -31.92
N GLU A 155 -0.03 -37.30 -30.87
CA GLU A 155 0.35 -38.73 -30.73
C GLU A 155 -0.88 -39.65 -30.72
N LEU A 156 -1.95 -39.27 -30.00
CA LEU A 156 -3.21 -40.02 -29.98
C LEU A 156 -3.88 -40.07 -31.36
N VAL A 157 -3.85 -38.97 -32.12
CA VAL A 157 -4.38 -38.94 -33.49
C VAL A 157 -3.55 -39.82 -34.43
N GLU A 158 -2.22 -39.75 -34.37
CA GLU A 158 -1.34 -40.58 -35.21
C GLU A 158 -1.53 -42.07 -34.93
N THR A 159 -1.63 -42.47 -33.66
CA THR A 159 -1.86 -43.87 -33.28
C THR A 159 -3.24 -44.38 -33.72
N LEU A 160 -4.29 -43.55 -33.67
CA LEU A 160 -5.62 -43.89 -34.19
C LEU A 160 -5.64 -44.03 -35.73
N ILE A 161 -4.90 -43.19 -36.44
CA ILE A 161 -4.78 -43.30 -37.90
C ILE A 161 -4.01 -44.56 -38.28
N ALA A 162 -2.91 -44.86 -37.58
CA ALA A 162 -2.11 -46.05 -37.80
C ALA A 162 -2.90 -47.35 -37.56
N SER A 163 -3.75 -47.39 -36.53
CA SER A 163 -4.58 -48.56 -36.24
C SER A 163 -5.73 -48.76 -37.23
N LYS A 164 -6.26 -47.69 -37.82
CA LYS A 164 -7.34 -47.74 -38.83
C LYS A 164 -6.86 -48.18 -40.21
N ASN A 165 -5.55 -48.08 -40.48
CA ASN A 165 -4.94 -48.49 -41.74
C ASN A 165 -4.41 -49.94 -41.74
N LEU A 166 -4.62 -50.69 -40.64
CA LEU A 166 -4.51 -52.14 -40.58
C LEU A 166 -5.88 -52.80 -40.77
#